data_AF-A0A8J8KEA6-F1
#
_entry.id   AF-A0A8J8KEA6-F1
#
_cell.length_a   1.000
_cell.length_b   1.000
_cell.length_c   1.000
_cell.angle_alpha   90.00
_cell.angle_beta   90.00
_cell.angle_gamma   90.00
#
_symmetry.space_group_name_H-M   'P 1'
#
loop_
_entity.id
_entity.type
_entity.pdbx_description
1 polymer ?
#
loop_
_entity_poly.entity_id
_entity_poly.type
_entity_poly.pdbx_seq_one_letter_code
_entity_poly.pdbx_strand_id
1 'polypeptide(L)'
;MVAVVVPFAAIVLLFPVALVLLVVSLVGLMAQDRGPAAFVASGRAFEVPARLWVSMLPLLWMTFGSVQVGRVLRPGRGGAWVDRLSFGDVLLLASYAVLVGLWLVFALRRRSVALTPEGITRWGPLGRVEIPWAAVAPAQQALVSHFLARWLHLAVAPGGVRRRGFVPYVDELPLQELDVDGRFLGDAIEFYVRHPERRAAIGSAEEHRRLFAELAEWYAAARPVGGRVGR
;
A
#
# COMPACT_ATOMS: atom_id res chain seq x y z
N MET A 1 -47.89 9.99 10.30
CA MET A 1 -47.33 8.89 9.47
C MET A 1 -46.14 9.32 8.59
N VAL A 2 -45.42 10.41 8.88
CA VAL A 2 -44.36 10.96 7.99
C VAL A 2 -42.92 10.60 8.45
N ALA A 3 -42.76 9.99 9.63
CA ALA A 3 -41.44 9.83 10.26
C ALA A 3 -40.59 8.64 9.74
N VAL A 4 -41.14 7.76 8.89
CA VAL A 4 -40.46 6.53 8.42
C VAL A 4 -39.73 6.72 7.09
N VAL A 5 -39.96 7.82 6.36
CA VAL A 5 -39.46 7.97 4.97
C VAL A 5 -38.01 8.50 4.88
N VAL A 6 -37.59 9.34 5.83
CA VAL A 6 -36.24 9.95 5.86
C VAL A 6 -35.06 8.96 6.00
N PRO A 7 -35.11 7.84 6.76
CA PRO A 7 -33.98 6.87 6.77
C PRO A 7 -33.78 6.19 5.43
N PHE A 8 -34.89 5.97 4.73
CA PHE A 8 -34.87 5.27 3.47
C PHE A 8 -34.18 6.13 2.42
N ALA A 9 -34.50 7.43 2.36
CA ALA A 9 -33.86 8.36 1.44
C ALA A 9 -32.33 8.47 1.66
N ALA A 10 -31.86 8.57 2.91
CA ALA A 10 -30.43 8.65 3.20
C ALA A 10 -29.67 7.35 2.85
N ILE A 11 -30.27 6.19 3.11
CA ILE A 11 -29.71 4.89 2.72
C ILE A 11 -29.68 4.76 1.19
N VAL A 12 -30.76 5.15 0.51
CA VAL A 12 -30.86 5.14 -0.95
C VAL A 12 -29.85 6.10 -1.60
N LEU A 13 -29.46 7.19 -0.93
CA LEU A 13 -28.51 8.17 -1.46
C LEU A 13 -27.04 7.83 -1.15
N LEU A 14 -26.75 7.24 0.01
CA LEU A 14 -25.40 6.83 0.41
C LEU A 14 -24.96 5.49 -0.21
N PHE A 15 -25.91 4.59 -0.45
CA PHE A 15 -25.65 3.31 -1.10
C PHE A 15 -24.96 3.43 -2.47
N PRO A 16 -25.43 4.26 -3.43
CA PRO A 16 -24.75 4.41 -4.72
C PRO A 16 -23.36 5.03 -4.58
N VAL A 17 -23.14 5.93 -3.62
CA VAL A 17 -21.81 6.50 -3.35
C VAL A 17 -20.86 5.41 -2.83
N ALA A 18 -21.31 4.61 -1.86
CA ALA A 18 -20.56 3.47 -1.37
C ALA A 18 -20.29 2.43 -2.47
N LEU A 19 -21.28 2.17 -3.33
CA LEU A 19 -21.13 1.27 -4.48
C LEU A 19 -20.12 1.81 -5.49
N VAL A 20 -20.15 3.11 -5.81
CA VAL A 20 -19.15 3.74 -6.69
C VAL A 20 -17.76 3.66 -6.07
N LEU A 21 -17.60 3.95 -4.77
CA LEU A 21 -16.31 3.82 -4.08
C LEU A 21 -15.80 2.37 -4.07
N LEU A 22 -16.70 1.40 -3.87
CA LEU A 22 -16.38 -0.02 -3.96
C LEU A 22 -15.95 -0.40 -5.39
N VAL A 23 -16.69 0.03 -6.42
CA VAL A 23 -16.37 -0.23 -7.82
C VAL A 23 -15.04 0.43 -8.19
N VAL A 24 -14.80 1.68 -7.81
CA VAL A 24 -13.50 2.36 -8.02
C VAL A 24 -12.38 1.62 -7.29
N SER A 25 -12.63 1.09 -6.09
CA SER A 25 -11.66 0.28 -5.36
C SER A 25 -11.38 -1.06 -6.06
N LEU A 26 -12.42 -1.74 -6.55
CA LEU A 26 -12.30 -3.01 -7.30
C LEU A 26 -11.64 -2.79 -8.66
N VAL A 27 -11.96 -1.72 -9.38
CA VAL A 27 -11.30 -1.33 -10.63
C VAL A 27 -9.87 -0.92 -10.34
N GLY A 28 -9.59 -0.22 -9.24
CA GLY A 28 -8.23 0.07 -8.78
C GLY A 28 -7.44 -1.19 -8.45
N LEU A 29 -8.08 -2.20 -7.86
CA LEU A 29 -7.53 -3.54 -7.63
C LEU A 29 -7.26 -4.30 -8.94
N MET A 30 -8.13 -4.18 -9.95
CA MET A 30 -7.95 -4.85 -11.24
C MET A 30 -6.99 -4.11 -12.18
N ALA A 31 -6.90 -2.78 -12.06
CA ALA A 31 -5.91 -1.95 -12.75
C ALA A 31 -4.53 -2.00 -12.06
N GLN A 32 -4.35 -2.87 -11.06
CA GLN A 32 -3.10 -3.05 -10.31
C GLN A 32 -1.90 -3.44 -11.17
N ASP A 33 -2.16 -3.95 -12.36
CA ASP A 33 -1.18 -4.59 -13.25
C ASP A 33 -0.02 -3.67 -13.69
N ARG A 34 -0.11 -2.34 -13.52
CA ARG A 34 0.95 -1.41 -13.93
C ARG A 34 1.06 -0.21 -13.01
N GLY A 35 1.72 -0.37 -11.86
CA GLY A 35 2.27 0.78 -11.14
C GLY A 35 3.24 1.56 -12.05
N PRO A 36 3.49 2.86 -11.81
CA PRO A 36 4.51 3.56 -12.56
C PRO A 36 5.87 2.90 -12.32
N ALA A 37 6.66 2.71 -13.37
CA ALA A 37 8.05 2.25 -13.29
C ALA A 37 8.96 3.41 -12.85
N ALA A 38 8.66 4.02 -11.70
CA ALA A 38 9.35 5.21 -11.25
C ALA A 38 9.52 5.23 -9.73
N PHE A 39 10.73 5.56 -9.28
CA PHE A 39 10.99 6.00 -7.93
C PHE A 39 10.80 7.50 -7.78
N VAL A 40 10.48 7.96 -6.58
CA VAL A 40 10.61 9.36 -6.19
C VAL A 40 11.98 9.55 -5.55
N ALA A 41 12.84 10.34 -6.18
CA ALA A 41 14.12 10.72 -5.60
C ALA A 41 13.91 11.67 -4.41
N SER A 42 14.30 11.23 -3.21
CA SER A 42 14.09 11.95 -1.95
C SER A 42 15.40 12.01 -1.18
N GLY A 43 16.23 13.02 -1.49
CA GLY A 43 17.52 13.23 -0.86
C GLY A 43 18.52 12.10 -1.13
N ARG A 44 18.73 11.22 -0.14
CA ARG A 44 19.68 10.09 -0.20
C ARG A 44 18.99 8.74 -0.44
N ALA A 45 17.73 8.76 -0.89
CA ALA A 45 16.96 7.55 -1.06
C ALA A 45 16.05 7.63 -2.29
N PHE A 46 15.84 6.48 -2.91
CA PHE A 46 14.75 6.29 -3.86
C PHE A 46 13.55 5.77 -3.11
N GLU A 47 12.54 6.62 -2.92
CA GLU A 47 11.33 6.29 -2.20
C GLU A 47 10.26 5.79 -3.16
N VAL A 48 9.63 4.69 -2.77
CA VAL A 48 8.40 4.20 -3.36
C VAL A 48 7.25 4.63 -2.43
N PRO A 49 6.41 5.58 -2.86
CA PRO A 49 5.28 6.01 -2.05
C PRO A 49 4.30 4.85 -1.84
N ALA A 50 3.67 4.81 -0.67
CA ALA A 50 2.56 3.90 -0.47
C ALA A 50 1.37 4.30 -1.34
N ARG A 51 0.66 3.27 -1.81
CA ARG A 51 -0.53 3.44 -2.63
C ARG A 51 -1.71 3.89 -1.78
N LEU A 52 -2.30 5.03 -2.12
CA LEU A 52 -3.40 5.65 -1.35
C LEU A 52 -4.66 4.78 -1.23
N TRP A 53 -4.87 3.78 -2.11
CA TRP A 53 -6.11 2.99 -2.13
C TRP A 53 -6.32 2.11 -0.88
N VAL A 54 -5.24 1.76 -0.15
CA VAL A 54 -5.35 1.09 1.17
C VAL A 54 -6.18 1.94 2.15
N SER A 55 -6.32 3.24 1.87
CA SER A 55 -7.12 4.17 2.67
C SER A 55 -8.61 4.24 2.28
N MET A 56 -9.06 3.55 1.23
CA MET A 56 -10.45 3.64 0.72
C MET A 56 -11.45 2.69 1.39
N LEU A 57 -11.07 1.43 1.68
CA LEU A 57 -11.89 0.45 2.42
C LEU A 57 -12.48 1.00 3.75
N PRO A 58 -11.72 1.78 4.53
CA PRO A 58 -12.15 2.39 5.78
C PRO A 58 -13.07 3.59 5.57
N LEU A 59 -12.91 4.34 4.47
CA LEU A 59 -13.89 5.36 4.07
C LEU A 59 -15.26 4.70 3.78
N LEU A 60 -15.25 3.54 3.11
CA LEU A 60 -16.46 2.73 2.92
C LEU A 60 -17.08 2.31 4.26
N TRP A 61 -16.23 1.85 5.20
CA TRP A 61 -16.65 1.48 6.55
C TRP A 61 -17.16 2.68 7.38
N MET A 62 -16.61 3.87 7.14
CA MET A 62 -17.05 5.12 7.76
C MET A 62 -18.46 5.51 7.33
N THR A 63 -18.77 5.35 6.04
CA THR A 63 -20.14 5.52 5.54
C THR A 63 -21.12 4.59 6.25
N PHE A 64 -20.75 3.33 6.48
CA PHE A 64 -21.62 2.39 7.19
C PHE A 64 -21.86 2.77 8.65
N GLY A 65 -20.80 3.17 9.37
CA GLY A 65 -20.91 3.65 10.75
C GLY A 65 -21.78 4.90 10.88
N SER A 66 -21.68 5.84 9.93
CA SER A 66 -22.48 7.07 9.93
C SER A 66 -23.99 6.81 9.88
N VAL A 67 -24.43 5.76 9.18
CA VAL A 67 -25.85 5.36 9.10
C VAL A 67 -26.35 4.83 10.44
N GLN A 68 -25.51 4.11 11.20
CA GLN A 68 -25.88 3.60 12.52
C GLN A 68 -25.97 4.74 13.54
N VAL A 69 -25.01 5.67 13.53
CA VAL A 69 -25.04 6.88 14.36
C VAL A 69 -26.30 7.71 14.07
N GLY A 70 -26.68 7.86 12.79
CA GLY A 70 -27.91 8.56 12.41
C GLY A 70 -29.20 7.90 12.90
N ARG A 71 -29.21 6.58 13.14
CA ARG A 71 -30.36 5.88 13.75
C ARG A 71 -30.46 6.18 15.24
N VAL A 72 -29.33 6.22 15.93
CA VAL A 72 -29.22 6.49 17.36
C VAL A 72 -29.55 7.95 17.69
N LEU A 73 -29.07 8.90 16.87
CA LEU A 73 -29.26 10.33 17.07
C LEU A 73 -30.66 10.83 16.69
N ARG A 74 -31.59 9.96 16.26
CA ARG A 74 -32.93 10.42 15.89
C ARG A 74 -33.69 10.91 17.12
N PRO A 75 -34.12 12.18 17.13
CA PRO A 75 -34.93 12.69 18.23
C PRO A 75 -36.32 12.05 18.15
N GLY A 76 -36.52 10.96 18.90
CA GLY A 76 -37.87 10.56 19.32
C GLY A 76 -38.46 11.67 20.18
N ARG A 77 -39.69 12.09 19.85
CA ARG A 77 -40.41 13.17 20.53
C ARG A 77 -40.46 12.90 22.04
N GLY A 78 -39.72 13.68 22.84
CA GLY A 78 -40.02 13.86 24.27
C GLY A 78 -39.09 13.22 25.32
N GLY A 79 -37.81 12.94 25.05
CA GLY A 79 -36.88 12.50 26.09
C GLY A 79 -35.45 12.94 25.83
N ALA A 80 -34.64 13.13 26.89
CA ALA A 80 -33.22 13.43 26.75
C ALA A 80 -32.56 12.27 25.98
N TRP A 81 -31.77 12.59 24.96
CA TRP A 81 -31.15 11.61 24.06
C TRP A 81 -30.27 10.58 24.79
N VAL A 82 -29.72 10.96 25.94
CA VAL A 82 -28.88 10.11 26.79
C VAL A 82 -29.67 8.94 27.39
N ASP A 83 -30.96 9.13 27.67
CA ASP A 83 -31.80 8.10 28.32
C ASP A 83 -32.15 6.94 27.38
N ARG A 84 -31.90 7.07 26.07
CA ARG A 84 -32.17 6.02 25.06
C ARG A 84 -30.95 5.21 24.65
N LEU A 85 -29.75 5.66 25.00
CA LEU A 85 -28.54 4.91 24.69
C LEU A 85 -28.48 3.71 25.62
N SER A 86 -28.69 2.51 25.07
CA SER A 86 -28.38 1.32 25.82
C SER A 86 -26.87 1.27 26.08
N PHE A 87 -26.46 0.58 27.14
CA PHE A 87 -25.04 0.30 27.36
C PHE A 87 -24.38 -0.34 26.12
N GLY A 88 -25.13 -1.15 25.37
CA GLY A 88 -24.70 -1.74 24.10
C GLY A 88 -24.41 -0.71 23.02
N ASP A 89 -25.23 0.33 22.89
CA ASP A 89 -25.02 1.41 21.91
C ASP A 89 -23.76 2.22 22.22
N VAL A 90 -23.53 2.51 23.51
CA VAL A 90 -22.33 3.22 23.96
C VAL A 90 -21.08 2.38 23.70
N LEU A 91 -21.11 1.08 24.01
CA LEU A 91 -19.99 0.18 23.77
C LEU A 91 -19.69 0.02 22.26
N LEU A 92 -20.74 -0.06 21.43
CA LEU A 92 -20.61 -0.11 19.98
C LEU A 92 -20.01 1.18 19.42
N LEU A 93 -20.47 2.34 19.87
CA LEU A 93 -19.93 3.63 19.43
C LEU A 93 -18.48 3.83 19.89
N ALA A 94 -18.16 3.46 21.13
CA ALA A 94 -16.81 3.56 21.67
C ALA A 94 -15.84 2.62 20.92
N SER A 95 -16.23 1.36 20.69
CA SER A 95 -15.40 0.43 19.92
C SER A 95 -15.22 0.88 18.47
N TYR A 96 -16.25 1.45 17.85
CA TYR A 96 -16.15 2.06 16.53
C TYR A 96 -15.17 3.24 16.50
N ALA A 97 -15.26 4.17 17.45
CA ALA A 97 -14.33 5.30 17.55
C ALA A 97 -12.89 4.84 17.76
N VAL A 98 -12.66 3.81 18.59
CA VAL A 98 -11.35 3.20 18.79
C VAL A 98 -10.81 2.58 17.50
N LEU A 99 -11.64 1.82 16.77
CA LEU A 99 -11.24 1.21 15.49
C LEU A 99 -10.90 2.27 14.44
N VAL A 100 -11.70 3.34 14.36
CA VAL A 100 -11.42 4.49 13.48
C VAL A 100 -10.12 5.18 13.88
N GLY A 101 -9.89 5.42 15.16
CA GLY A 101 -8.67 6.04 15.67
C GLY A 101 -7.43 5.20 15.37
N LEU A 102 -7.48 3.89 15.67
CA LEU A 102 -6.41 2.95 15.33
C LEU A 102 -6.15 2.92 13.83
N TRP A 103 -7.22 2.95 13.03
CA TRP A 103 -7.12 2.97 11.59
C TRP A 103 -6.48 4.26 11.07
N LEU A 104 -6.90 5.43 11.54
CA LEU A 104 -6.29 6.72 11.16
C LEU A 104 -4.81 6.74 11.49
N VAL A 105 -4.43 6.25 12.68
CA VAL A 105 -3.03 6.07 13.05
C VAL A 105 -2.32 5.14 12.07
N PHE A 106 -2.96 4.05 11.64
CA PHE A 106 -2.37 3.09 10.70
C PHE A 106 -2.24 3.62 9.27
N ALA A 107 -3.18 4.47 8.82
CA ALA A 107 -3.21 5.07 7.49
C ALA A 107 -2.30 6.29 7.38
N LEU A 108 -2.19 7.10 8.44
CA LEU A 108 -1.29 8.25 8.50
C LEU A 108 0.17 7.84 8.75
N ARG A 109 0.41 6.63 9.24
CA ARG A 109 1.77 6.12 9.36
C ARG A 109 2.33 5.80 7.99
N ARG A 110 3.43 6.49 7.67
CA ARG A 110 4.17 6.40 6.41
C ARG A 110 4.59 4.95 6.16
N ARG A 111 3.83 4.26 5.32
CA ARG A 111 4.30 3.06 4.63
C ARG A 111 5.10 3.52 3.43
N SER A 112 6.32 3.06 3.34
CA SER A 112 7.14 3.28 2.16
C SER A 112 8.20 2.20 2.13
N VAL A 113 8.71 1.95 0.93
CA VAL A 113 9.97 1.26 0.74
C VAL A 113 10.93 2.29 0.18
N ALA A 114 12.15 2.33 0.68
CA ALA A 114 13.19 3.12 0.08
C ALA A 114 14.45 2.31 -0.13
N LEU A 115 15.05 2.51 -1.29
CA LEU A 115 16.40 2.07 -1.57
C LEU A 115 17.33 3.17 -1.08
N THR A 116 18.29 2.83 -0.23
CA THR A 116 19.33 3.72 0.28
C THR A 116 20.71 3.15 -0.08
N PRO A 117 21.79 3.94 0.00
CA PRO A 117 23.14 3.44 -0.22
C PRO A 117 23.51 2.24 0.68
N GLU A 118 22.95 2.18 1.89
CA GLU A 118 23.23 1.15 2.88
C GLU A 118 22.39 -0.13 2.67
N GLY A 119 21.17 0.00 2.13
CA GLY A 119 20.28 -1.14 1.94
C GLY A 119 18.87 -0.79 1.49
N ILE A 120 17.98 -1.74 1.68
CA ILE A 120 16.54 -1.60 1.45
C ILE A 120 15.89 -1.31 2.79
N THR A 121 15.26 -0.15 2.91
CA THR A 121 14.49 0.25 4.08
C THR A 121 13.00 0.09 3.82
N ARG A 122 12.30 -0.58 4.73
CA ARG A 122 10.84 -0.67 4.78
C ARG A 122 10.32 0.01 6.03
N TRP A 123 9.41 0.95 5.86
CA TRP A 123 8.65 1.53 6.97
C TRP A 123 7.31 0.82 7.10
N GLY A 124 7.06 0.31 8.29
CA GLY A 124 5.80 -0.30 8.68
C GLY A 124 5.05 0.57 9.68
N PRO A 125 3.80 0.20 9.97
CA PRO A 125 2.95 0.92 10.91
C PRO A 125 3.49 0.90 12.34
N LEU A 126 4.38 -0.01 12.72
CA LEU A 126 4.85 -0.15 14.11
C LEU A 126 6.39 -0.15 14.21
N GLY A 127 7.08 0.22 13.15
CA GLY A 127 8.54 0.26 13.13
C GLY A 127 9.15 0.33 11.75
N ARG A 128 10.45 0.08 11.68
CA ARG A 128 11.27 0.09 10.46
C ARG A 128 12.09 -1.18 10.39
N VAL A 129 12.22 -1.70 9.18
CA VAL A 129 13.11 -2.82 8.85
C VAL A 129 14.11 -2.32 7.82
N GLU A 130 15.39 -2.59 8.05
CA GLU A 130 16.48 -2.26 7.14
C GLU A 130 17.19 -3.56 6.77
N ILE A 131 17.27 -3.82 5.47
CA ILE A 131 17.90 -4.98 4.87
C ILE A 131 19.17 -4.47 4.18
N PRO A 132 20.36 -4.62 4.79
CA PRO A 132 21.62 -4.21 4.18
C PRO A 132 21.83 -4.93 2.85
N TRP A 133 22.44 -4.25 1.87
CA TRP A 133 22.70 -4.87 0.56
C TRP A 133 23.53 -6.16 0.66
N ALA A 134 24.43 -6.25 1.64
CA ALA A 134 25.25 -7.44 1.87
C ALA A 134 24.45 -8.67 2.32
N ALA A 135 23.23 -8.46 2.85
CA ALA A 135 22.35 -9.55 3.26
C ALA A 135 21.47 -10.08 2.11
N VAL A 136 21.41 -9.37 0.97
CA VAL A 136 20.62 -9.75 -0.19
C VAL A 136 21.45 -10.67 -1.10
N ALA A 137 20.98 -11.90 -1.33
CA ALA A 137 21.72 -12.89 -2.11
C ALA A 137 21.78 -12.51 -3.61
N PRO A 138 22.96 -12.53 -4.28
CA PRO A 138 23.11 -12.10 -5.68
C PRO A 138 22.47 -12.95 -6.79
N ALA A 139 21.78 -14.04 -6.47
CA ALA A 139 21.62 -15.13 -7.45
C ALA A 139 20.26 -15.83 -7.50
N GLN A 140 19.29 -15.44 -6.66
CA GLN A 140 17.91 -15.85 -6.94
C GLN A 140 17.29 -14.74 -7.74
N GLN A 141 17.24 -14.94 -9.06
CA GLN A 141 16.34 -14.22 -9.96
C GLN A 141 15.07 -13.90 -9.17
N ALA A 142 14.54 -12.69 -9.30
CA ALA A 142 13.20 -12.35 -8.85
C ALA A 142 12.08 -13.19 -9.56
N LEU A 143 12.38 -14.45 -9.96
CA LEU A 143 11.50 -15.61 -9.99
C LEU A 143 10.79 -15.66 -8.62
N VAL A 144 9.58 -15.16 -8.40
CA VAL A 144 8.45 -15.19 -9.30
C VAL A 144 7.62 -13.95 -8.96
N SER A 145 7.99 -12.81 -9.54
CA SER A 145 7.00 -11.81 -9.94
C SER A 145 6.12 -12.46 -11.02
N HIS A 146 5.30 -13.45 -10.67
CA HIS A 146 4.08 -13.64 -11.44
C HIS A 146 3.44 -12.26 -11.45
N PHE A 147 2.93 -11.81 -12.58
CA PHE A 147 2.27 -10.52 -12.71
C PHE A 147 1.12 -10.32 -11.67
N LEU A 148 0.71 -11.42 -11.01
CA LEU A 148 -0.26 -11.52 -9.91
C LEU A 148 0.34 -11.69 -8.50
N ALA A 149 1.66 -11.80 -8.36
CA ALA A 149 2.34 -12.00 -7.10
C ALA A 149 2.30 -10.69 -6.30
N ARG A 150 1.49 -10.68 -5.24
CA ARG A 150 1.26 -9.53 -4.36
C ARG A 150 2.51 -9.17 -3.51
N TRP A 151 3.57 -9.94 -3.67
CA TRP A 151 4.77 -9.98 -2.83
C TRP A 151 6.02 -10.15 -3.71
N LEU A 152 7.05 -9.35 -3.42
CA LEU A 152 8.38 -9.52 -3.99
C LEU A 152 9.27 -10.18 -2.94
N HIS A 153 9.63 -11.44 -3.18
CA HIS A 153 10.52 -12.19 -2.29
C HIS A 153 11.97 -11.71 -2.47
N LEU A 154 12.62 -11.39 -1.37
CA LEU A 154 14.04 -11.08 -1.29
C LEU A 154 14.73 -12.26 -0.63
N ALA A 155 15.68 -12.88 -1.32
CA ALA A 155 16.53 -13.91 -0.72
C ALA A 155 17.48 -13.24 0.29
N VAL A 156 17.06 -13.19 1.56
CA VAL A 156 17.82 -12.52 2.64
C VAL A 156 18.49 -13.55 3.54
N ALA A 157 19.79 -13.38 3.77
CA ALA A 157 20.53 -14.22 4.71
C ALA A 157 19.96 -14.10 6.15
N PRO A 158 19.81 -15.23 6.87
CA PRO A 158 19.28 -15.21 8.24
C PRO A 158 20.17 -14.35 9.15
N GLY A 159 19.55 -13.47 9.94
CA GLY A 159 20.24 -12.55 10.85
C GLY A 159 20.81 -11.29 10.20
N GLY A 160 20.71 -11.13 8.87
CA GLY A 160 21.21 -9.95 8.16
C GLY A 160 20.34 -8.69 8.28
N VAL A 161 19.17 -8.78 8.91
CA VAL A 161 18.17 -7.70 8.93
C VAL A 161 18.23 -6.90 10.22
N ARG A 162 18.32 -5.57 10.11
CA ARG A 162 18.23 -4.64 11.23
C ARG A 162 16.78 -4.22 11.43
N ARG A 163 16.27 -4.36 12.65
CA ARG A 163 14.88 -4.03 12.97
C ARG A 163 14.80 -3.00 14.08
N ARG A 164 13.83 -2.11 13.96
CA ARG A 164 13.49 -1.13 14.99
C ARG A 164 11.98 -1.09 15.18
N GLY A 165 11.49 -1.47 16.35
CA GLY A 165 10.05 -1.54 16.66
C GLY A 165 9.44 -2.91 16.37
N PHE A 166 8.11 -2.97 16.36
CA PHE A 166 7.35 -4.22 16.23
C PHE A 166 6.92 -4.44 14.78
N VAL A 167 7.86 -4.88 13.94
CA VAL A 167 7.57 -5.24 12.54
C VAL A 167 7.81 -6.73 12.37
N PRO A 168 6.82 -7.51 11.91
CA PRO A 168 7.01 -8.93 11.64
C PRO A 168 8.13 -9.12 10.62
N TYR A 169 8.94 -10.17 10.83
CA TYR A 169 9.92 -10.57 9.83
C TYR A 169 9.18 -11.02 8.59
N VAL A 170 9.42 -10.34 7.49
CA VAL A 170 9.01 -10.84 6.18
C VAL A 170 10.17 -10.53 5.25
N ASP A 171 10.68 -11.59 4.64
CA ASP A 171 11.57 -11.63 3.48
C ASP A 171 10.84 -11.19 2.20
N GLU A 172 9.64 -10.62 2.33
CA GLU A 172 8.78 -10.18 1.24
C GLU A 172 8.47 -8.68 1.33
N LEU A 173 8.51 -8.01 0.20
CA LEU A 173 8.00 -6.65 0.03
C LEU A 173 6.55 -6.69 -0.49
N PRO A 174 5.58 -6.07 0.20
CA PRO A 174 4.18 -6.06 -0.22
C PRO A 174 3.97 -5.13 -1.42
N LEU A 175 4.10 -5.63 -2.64
CA LEU A 175 3.94 -4.83 -3.87
C LEU A 175 2.58 -4.14 -3.96
N GLN A 176 1.52 -4.77 -3.44
CA GLN A 176 0.17 -4.20 -3.40
C GLN A 176 0.04 -2.89 -2.60
N GLU A 177 0.93 -2.67 -1.63
CA GLU A 177 0.96 -1.45 -0.81
C GLU A 177 1.83 -0.34 -1.42
N LEU A 178 2.55 -0.65 -2.48
CA LEU A 178 3.54 0.23 -3.12
C LEU A 178 3.02 0.75 -4.45
N ASP A 179 3.27 2.01 -4.75
CA ASP A 179 2.94 2.60 -6.06
C ASP A 179 4.13 2.48 -7.03
N VAL A 180 4.56 1.24 -7.28
CA VAL A 180 5.64 0.93 -8.23
C VAL A 180 5.33 -0.36 -8.97
N ASP A 181 5.79 -0.46 -10.21
CA ASP A 181 5.83 -1.74 -10.91
C ASP A 181 6.77 -2.73 -10.17
N GLY A 182 6.26 -3.91 -9.84
CA GLY A 182 6.99 -4.90 -9.04
C GLY A 182 8.23 -5.45 -9.76
N ARG A 183 8.15 -5.58 -11.09
CA ARG A 183 9.27 -6.03 -11.91
C ARG A 183 10.36 -4.96 -11.97
N PHE A 184 9.98 -3.70 -12.20
CA PHE A 184 10.92 -2.57 -12.14
C PHE A 184 11.64 -2.48 -10.79
N LEU A 185 10.91 -2.63 -9.67
CA LEU A 185 11.51 -2.64 -8.34
C LEU A 185 12.47 -3.83 -8.15
N GLY A 186 12.07 -5.03 -8.57
CA GLY A 186 12.93 -6.22 -8.51
C GLY A 186 14.21 -6.06 -9.33
N ASP A 187 14.09 -5.60 -10.57
CA ASP A 187 15.21 -5.40 -11.48
C ASP A 187 16.15 -4.28 -11.00
N ALA A 188 15.61 -3.22 -10.40
CA ALA A 188 16.42 -2.17 -9.76
C ALA A 188 17.21 -2.71 -8.55
N ILE A 189 16.58 -3.54 -7.71
CA ILE A 189 17.26 -4.20 -6.59
C ILE A 189 18.38 -5.11 -7.10
N GLU A 190 18.08 -5.94 -8.10
CA GLU A 190 19.05 -6.83 -8.74
C GLU A 190 20.23 -6.05 -9.36
N PHE A 191 19.94 -4.93 -10.01
CA PHE A 191 20.93 -4.02 -10.55
C PHE A 191 21.90 -3.52 -9.47
N TYR A 192 21.40 -3.00 -8.35
CA TYR A 192 22.26 -2.50 -7.26
C TYR A 192 22.96 -3.61 -6.49
N VAL A 193 22.41 -4.83 -6.47
CA VAL A 193 23.12 -5.99 -5.93
C VAL A 193 24.35 -6.31 -6.78
N ARG A 194 24.24 -6.24 -8.12
CA ARG A 194 25.35 -6.46 -9.06
C ARG A 194 26.34 -5.31 -9.15
N HIS A 195 25.91 -4.07 -8.92
CA HIS A 195 26.73 -2.86 -9.06
C HIS A 195 26.90 -2.12 -7.72
N PRO A 196 27.67 -2.69 -6.76
CA PRO A 196 27.85 -2.09 -5.45
C PRO A 196 28.42 -0.66 -5.48
N GLU A 197 29.27 -0.36 -6.45
CA GLU A 197 29.88 0.95 -6.66
C GLU A 197 28.85 2.05 -6.99
N ARG A 198 27.67 1.68 -7.52
CA ARG A 198 26.59 2.62 -7.86
C ARG A 198 25.71 2.99 -6.68
N ARG A 199 25.73 2.20 -5.59
CA ARG A 199 24.84 2.39 -4.43
C ARG A 199 24.99 3.76 -3.77
N ALA A 200 26.19 4.33 -3.78
CA ALA A 200 26.45 5.66 -3.22
C ALA A 200 25.70 6.79 -3.94
N ALA A 201 25.30 6.57 -5.20
CA ALA A 201 24.56 7.55 -6.01
C ALA A 201 23.04 7.47 -5.85
N ILE A 202 22.54 6.46 -5.11
CA ILE A 202 21.11 6.26 -4.83
C ILE A 202 20.52 7.52 -4.17
N GLY A 203 19.34 7.93 -4.65
CA GLY A 203 18.64 9.13 -4.21
C GLY A 203 18.89 10.37 -5.07
N SER A 204 19.93 10.37 -5.92
CA SER A 204 20.15 11.48 -6.86
C SER A 204 19.26 11.37 -8.11
N ALA A 205 18.82 12.51 -8.63
CA ALA A 205 18.03 12.56 -9.88
C ALA A 205 18.82 12.07 -11.10
N GLU A 206 20.15 12.24 -11.09
CA GLU A 206 21.02 11.74 -12.16
C GLU A 206 21.05 10.21 -12.20
N GLU A 207 21.25 9.59 -11.03
CA GLU A 207 21.26 8.14 -10.93
C GLU A 207 19.89 7.54 -11.24
N HIS A 208 18.80 8.22 -10.87
CA HIS A 208 17.45 7.81 -11.24
C HIS A 208 17.26 7.73 -12.76
N ARG A 209 17.69 8.77 -13.49
CA ARG A 209 17.63 8.80 -14.96
C ARG A 209 18.50 7.71 -15.58
N ARG A 210 19.72 7.50 -15.05
CA ARG A 210 20.63 6.46 -15.52
C ARG A 210 20.05 5.07 -15.33
N LEU A 211 19.60 4.75 -14.11
CA LEU A 211 18.96 3.47 -13.79
C LEU A 211 17.80 3.20 -14.74
N PHE A 212 16.96 4.20 -14.99
CA PHE A 212 15.83 4.05 -15.90
C PHE A 212 16.28 3.73 -17.34
N ALA A 213 17.32 4.41 -17.84
CA ALA A 213 17.88 4.13 -19.17
C ALA A 213 18.48 2.71 -19.26
N GLU A 214 19.26 2.30 -18.27
CA GLU A 214 19.90 0.98 -18.25
C GLU A 214 18.87 -0.16 -18.16
N LEU A 215 17.82 0.00 -17.34
CA LEU A 215 16.72 -0.97 -17.27
C LEU A 215 15.93 -1.01 -18.59
N ALA A 216 15.72 0.13 -19.25
CA ALA A 216 15.07 0.17 -20.56
C ALA A 216 15.88 -0.57 -21.64
N GLU A 217 17.21 -0.42 -21.64
CA GLU A 217 18.11 -1.17 -22.52
C GLU A 217 18.08 -2.67 -22.21
N TRP A 218 18.11 -3.04 -20.92
CA TRP A 218 18.00 -4.43 -20.50
C TRP A 218 16.68 -5.06 -20.97
N TYR A 219 15.56 -4.36 -20.86
CA TYR A 219 14.27 -4.82 -21.38
C TYR A 219 14.23 -4.91 -22.91
N ALA A 220 14.90 -3.98 -23.61
CA ALA A 220 15.01 -4.04 -25.05
C ALA A 220 15.83 -5.27 -25.51
N ALA A 221 16.93 -5.57 -24.82
CA ALA A 221 17.79 -6.73 -25.09
C ALA A 221 17.13 -8.07 -24.71
N ALA A 222 16.34 -8.10 -23.64
CA ALA A 222 15.65 -9.29 -23.16
C ALA A 222 14.41 -9.65 -24.00
N ARG A 223 13.90 -8.75 -24.86
CA ARG A 223 12.86 -9.13 -25.82
C ARG A 223 13.50 -10.01 -26.90
N PRO A 224 13.03 -11.25 -27.10
CA PRO A 224 13.53 -12.07 -28.19
C PRO A 224 13.23 -11.35 -29.51
N VAL A 225 14.28 -10.94 -30.20
CA VAL A 225 14.22 -10.42 -31.57
C VAL A 225 13.76 -11.58 -32.45
N GLY A 226 12.45 -11.71 -32.68
CA GLY A 226 11.92 -12.64 -33.67
C GLY A 226 11.05 -13.77 -33.14
N GLY A 227 9.88 -13.42 -32.60
CA GLY A 227 8.68 -14.19 -32.88
C GLY A 227 7.99 -13.64 -34.12
N ARG A 228 8.64 -13.66 -35.29
CA ARG A 228 7.89 -13.64 -36.56
C ARG A 228 7.13 -14.95 -36.59
N VAL A 229 5.92 -14.95 -36.04
CA VAL A 229 4.95 -16.00 -36.31
C VAL A 229 4.68 -15.90 -37.80
N GLY A 230 5.27 -16.83 -38.55
CA GLY A 230 4.97 -17.04 -39.95
C GLY A 230 3.46 -17.21 -40.12
N ARG A 231 2.99 -16.64 -41.23
CA ARG A 231 1.62 -16.66 -41.75
C ARG A 231 0.92 -17.99 -41.64
#